data_AF-A0A3B8MHC7-F1
#
_entry.id   AF-A0A3B8MHC7-F1
#
_cell.length_a   1.000
_cell.length_b   1.000
_cell.length_c   1.000
_cell.angle_alpha   90.00
_cell.angle_beta   90.00
_cell.angle_gamma   90.00
#
_symmetry.space_group_name_H-M   'P 1'
#
loop_
_entity.id
_entity.type
_entity.pdbx_description
1 polymer ?
#
loop_
_entity_poly.entity_id
_entity_poly.type
_entity_poly.pdbx_seq_one_letter_code
_entity_poly.pdbx_strand_id
1 'polypeptide(L)'
;MPSLIILADDYTSACDTGLEFAKAGLHTVACETDRLETLDLDGIDVIVCDTETRNVTRSEARGYVTEACGMLRPIAADIVYKKVDFALRGHIAAEIYTVMSSLDLGLAILAPAFPAAGRVTVGGYHLVHGVPVDRTQAGHDAGAPVRGSFLPHLLEGHPDLDIRLLPLEDVAQGPDHVGAIIDSHRDAGRVLIVADAASEEDLATIATAASRSTQPPLLCGSAGLAGH
;
A
#
# COMPACT_ATOMS: atom_id res chain seq x y z
N MET A 1 -12.11 -8.07 -17.69
CA MET A 1 -12.16 -6.95 -16.72
C MET A 1 -11.06 -7.19 -15.71
N PRO A 2 -10.32 -6.14 -15.31
CA PRO A 2 -9.18 -6.25 -14.42
C PRO A 2 -9.58 -6.89 -13.08
N SER A 3 -8.74 -7.80 -12.59
CA SER A 3 -8.88 -8.41 -11.26
C SER A 3 -8.06 -7.68 -10.20
N LEU A 4 -7.12 -6.82 -10.61
CA LEU A 4 -6.27 -6.02 -9.72
C LEU A 4 -6.25 -4.54 -10.12
N ILE A 5 -6.38 -3.68 -9.11
CA ILE A 5 -6.26 -2.23 -9.26
C ILE A 5 -5.14 -1.73 -8.34
N ILE A 6 -4.22 -0.95 -8.89
CA ILE A 6 -3.16 -0.30 -8.13
C ILE A 6 -3.39 1.20 -8.14
N LEU A 7 -3.38 1.83 -6.97
CA LEU A 7 -3.38 3.28 -6.81
C LEU A 7 -1.97 3.74 -6.43
N ALA A 8 -1.31 4.48 -7.30
CA ALA A 8 0.02 5.04 -7.09
C ALA A 8 -0.03 6.55 -6.88
N ASP A 9 0.88 7.07 -6.05
CA ASP A 9 0.99 8.51 -5.73
C ASP A 9 1.93 9.27 -6.70
N ASP A 10 2.65 8.53 -7.57
CA ASP A 10 3.41 9.08 -8.69
C ASP A 10 3.57 8.06 -9.83
N TYR A 11 3.91 8.56 -11.02
CA TYR A 11 4.07 7.75 -12.22
C TYR A 11 5.21 6.73 -12.14
N THR A 12 6.32 7.10 -11.48
CA THR A 12 7.48 6.17 -11.36
C THR A 12 7.10 4.94 -10.54
N SER A 13 6.43 5.15 -9.39
CA SER A 13 5.94 4.05 -8.57
C SER A 13 4.84 3.24 -9.25
N ALA A 14 4.02 3.89 -10.07
CA ALA A 14 3.03 3.23 -10.89
C ALA A 14 3.71 2.22 -11.82
N CYS A 15 4.70 2.67 -12.60
CA CYS A 15 5.45 1.81 -13.51
C CYS A 15 6.23 0.70 -12.78
N ASP A 16 6.92 1.02 -11.67
CA ASP A 16 7.69 0.05 -10.90
C ASP A 16 6.81 -1.09 -10.39
N THR A 17 5.63 -0.77 -9.88
CA THR A 17 4.69 -1.77 -9.34
C THR A 17 4.02 -2.55 -10.47
N GLY A 18 3.59 -1.86 -11.52
CA GLY A 18 3.02 -2.51 -12.70
C GLY A 18 4.00 -3.49 -13.37
N LEU A 19 5.30 -3.20 -13.34
CA LEU A 19 6.33 -4.09 -13.86
C LEU A 19 6.36 -5.43 -13.11
N GLU A 20 6.15 -5.46 -11.80
CA GLU A 20 6.14 -6.72 -11.03
C GLU A 20 4.98 -7.63 -11.46
N PHE A 21 3.79 -7.07 -11.71
CA PHE A 21 2.65 -7.85 -12.23
C PHE A 21 2.82 -8.24 -13.70
N ALA A 22 3.43 -7.38 -14.53
CA ALA A 22 3.76 -7.72 -15.91
C ALA A 22 4.78 -8.86 -16.00
N LYS A 23 5.78 -8.91 -15.10
CA LYS A 23 6.72 -10.04 -14.99
C LYS A 23 6.03 -11.35 -14.59
N ALA A 24 4.94 -11.27 -13.83
CA ALA A 24 4.09 -12.41 -13.50
C ALA A 24 3.18 -12.86 -14.67
N GLY A 25 3.26 -12.19 -15.83
CA GLY A 25 2.52 -12.54 -17.04
C GLY A 25 1.13 -11.91 -17.14
N LEU A 26 0.80 -10.97 -16.25
CA LEU A 26 -0.48 -10.26 -16.28
C LEU A 26 -0.44 -9.06 -17.23
N HIS A 27 -1.46 -8.93 -18.08
CA HIS A 27 -1.61 -7.78 -18.95
C HIS A 27 -1.92 -6.53 -18.12
N THR A 28 -0.90 -5.69 -17.97
CA THR A 28 -0.89 -4.54 -17.06
C THR A 28 -0.89 -3.24 -17.86
N VAL A 29 -1.80 -2.34 -17.53
CA VAL A 29 -1.86 -0.99 -18.11
C VAL A 29 -1.72 0.05 -17.00
N ALA A 30 -0.79 0.99 -17.18
CA ALA A 30 -0.66 2.17 -16.32
C ALA A 30 -1.24 3.39 -17.02
N CYS A 31 -2.01 4.19 -16.29
CA CYS A 31 -2.58 5.43 -16.80
C CYS A 31 -2.78 6.46 -15.68
N GLU A 32 -2.83 7.73 -16.08
CA GLU A 32 -3.31 8.82 -15.23
C GLU A 32 -4.81 8.66 -14.95
N THR A 33 -5.27 9.22 -13.83
CA THR A 33 -6.66 9.09 -13.36
C THR A 33 -7.69 9.53 -14.40
N ASP A 34 -7.45 10.64 -15.11
CA ASP A 34 -8.37 11.20 -16.11
C ASP A 34 -8.55 10.31 -17.37
N ARG A 35 -7.64 9.37 -17.60
CA ARG A 35 -7.69 8.43 -18.73
C ARG A 35 -8.56 7.21 -18.45
N LEU A 36 -8.87 6.92 -17.18
CA LEU A 36 -9.60 5.71 -16.77
C LEU A 36 -10.97 5.58 -17.45
N GLU A 37 -11.72 6.67 -17.59
CA GLU A 37 -13.06 6.69 -18.20
C GLU A 37 -13.06 6.25 -19.66
N THR A 38 -11.94 6.44 -20.36
CA THR A 38 -11.81 6.15 -21.80
C THR A 38 -11.09 4.85 -22.09
N LEU A 39 -10.64 4.15 -21.05
CA LEU A 39 -9.82 2.96 -21.20
C LEU A 39 -10.69 1.75 -21.55
N ASP A 40 -10.31 1.03 -22.63
CA ASP A 40 -10.90 -0.26 -22.93
C ASP A 40 -10.34 -1.29 -21.95
N LEU A 41 -11.22 -1.87 -21.14
CA LEU A 41 -10.86 -2.82 -20.09
C LEU A 41 -10.83 -4.28 -20.57
N ASP A 42 -11.10 -4.53 -21.85
CA ASP A 42 -11.07 -5.87 -22.40
C ASP A 42 -9.64 -6.44 -22.43
N GLY A 43 -9.51 -7.69 -21.96
CA GLY A 43 -8.22 -8.38 -21.84
C GLY A 43 -7.20 -7.76 -20.88
N ILE A 44 -7.51 -6.69 -20.13
CA ILE A 44 -6.62 -6.14 -19.09
C ILE A 44 -6.82 -6.93 -17.79
N ASP A 45 -5.71 -7.37 -17.19
CA ASP A 45 -5.69 -8.05 -15.89
C ASP A 45 -5.45 -7.06 -14.74
N VAL A 46 -4.58 -6.07 -14.96
CA VAL A 46 -4.16 -5.09 -13.95
C VAL A 46 -4.24 -3.67 -14.48
N ILE A 47 -4.88 -2.78 -13.72
CA ILE A 47 -4.82 -1.33 -13.95
C ILE A 47 -3.98 -0.67 -12.86
N VAL A 48 -3.01 0.13 -13.27
CA VAL A 48 -2.29 1.04 -12.40
C VAL A 48 -2.79 2.46 -12.66
N CYS A 49 -3.47 3.03 -11.68
CA CYS A 49 -3.92 4.41 -11.69
C CYS A 49 -2.90 5.27 -10.96
N ASP A 50 -2.27 6.18 -11.70
CA ASP A 50 -1.47 7.25 -11.13
C ASP A 50 -2.35 8.44 -10.73
N THR A 51 -2.21 8.86 -9.47
CA THR A 51 -2.98 9.96 -8.87
C THR A 51 -2.15 11.24 -8.73
N GLU A 52 -0.84 11.21 -9.02
CA GLU A 52 0.08 12.36 -8.94
C GLU A 52 -0.03 13.16 -7.62
N THR A 53 -0.23 12.44 -6.51
CA THR A 53 -0.55 13.04 -5.20
C THR A 53 0.65 13.31 -4.29
N ARG A 54 1.85 12.82 -4.63
CA ARG A 54 2.98 12.88 -3.68
C ARG A 54 3.34 14.29 -3.22
N ASN A 55 3.35 15.25 -4.15
CA ASN A 55 3.86 16.60 -3.93
C ASN A 55 2.77 17.67 -3.81
N VAL A 56 1.49 17.27 -3.84
CA VAL A 56 0.36 18.20 -3.64
C VAL A 56 0.05 18.36 -2.15
N THR A 57 -0.92 19.20 -1.79
CA THR A 57 -1.36 19.29 -0.39
C THR A 57 -2.12 18.04 0.04
N ARG A 58 -2.16 17.78 1.35
CA ARG A 58 -2.95 16.67 1.91
C ARG A 58 -4.42 16.71 1.49
N SER A 59 -5.00 17.91 1.35
CA SER A 59 -6.40 18.06 0.94
C SER A 59 -6.62 17.72 -0.53
N GLU A 60 -5.70 18.13 -1.41
CA GLU A 60 -5.74 17.78 -2.84
C GLU A 60 -5.54 16.28 -3.03
N ALA A 61 -4.57 15.68 -2.35
CA ALA A 61 -4.33 14.23 -2.40
C ALA A 61 -5.58 13.43 -2.03
N ARG A 62 -6.30 13.83 -0.97
CA ARG A 62 -7.59 13.23 -0.60
C ARG A 62 -8.64 13.40 -1.70
N GLY A 63 -8.71 14.56 -2.33
CA GLY A 63 -9.63 14.83 -3.44
C GLY A 63 -9.37 13.89 -4.63
N TYR A 64 -8.13 13.86 -5.12
CA TYR A 64 -7.74 13.04 -6.27
C TYR A 64 -7.89 11.54 -6.00
N VAL A 65 -7.51 11.06 -4.81
CA VAL A 65 -7.72 9.65 -4.45
C VAL A 65 -9.22 9.31 -4.35
N THR A 66 -10.05 10.22 -3.85
CA THR A 66 -11.51 10.01 -3.82
C THR A 66 -12.09 9.91 -5.23
N GLU A 67 -11.66 10.79 -6.13
CA GLU A 67 -12.06 10.78 -7.54
C GLU A 67 -11.65 9.47 -8.22
N ALA A 68 -10.37 9.08 -8.09
CA ALA A 68 -9.87 7.81 -8.62
C ALA A 68 -10.66 6.61 -8.09
N CYS A 69 -10.92 6.56 -6.77
CA CYS A 69 -11.75 5.49 -6.18
C CYS A 69 -13.17 5.48 -6.76
N GLY A 70 -13.76 6.65 -7.03
CA GLY A 70 -15.07 6.77 -7.66
C GLY A 70 -15.11 6.20 -9.08
N MET A 71 -14.07 6.46 -9.87
CA MET A 71 -13.93 5.94 -11.24
C MET A 71 -13.62 4.44 -11.26
N LEU A 72 -12.90 3.94 -10.26
CA LEU A 72 -12.48 2.54 -10.16
C LEU A 72 -13.53 1.63 -9.50
N ARG A 73 -14.43 2.18 -8.68
CA ARG A 73 -15.50 1.42 -7.98
C ARG A 73 -16.38 0.54 -8.88
N PRO A 74 -16.74 0.95 -10.12
CA PRO A 74 -17.49 0.09 -11.03
C PRO A 74 -16.69 -1.11 -11.55
N ILE A 75 -15.35 -1.07 -11.47
CA ILE A 75 -14.47 -2.18 -11.81
C ILE A 75 -14.48 -3.12 -10.61
N ALA A 76 -15.17 -4.25 -10.75
CA ALA A 76 -15.25 -5.29 -9.72
C ALA A 76 -13.94 -6.09 -9.62
N ALA A 77 -12.85 -5.41 -9.24
CA ALA A 77 -11.56 -6.03 -9.03
C ALA A 77 -11.56 -6.83 -7.71
N ASP A 78 -10.86 -7.96 -7.73
CA ASP A 78 -10.71 -8.83 -6.56
C ASP A 78 -9.74 -8.22 -5.54
N ILE A 79 -8.77 -7.45 -6.01
CA ILE A 79 -7.71 -6.86 -5.19
C ILE A 79 -7.55 -5.38 -5.52
N VAL A 80 -7.46 -4.56 -4.47
CA VAL A 80 -7.00 -3.17 -4.56
C VAL A 80 -5.68 -3.07 -3.81
N TYR A 81 -4.69 -2.45 -4.44
CA TYR A 81 -3.36 -2.25 -3.90
C TYR A 81 -3.05 -0.76 -3.84
N LYS A 82 -2.77 -0.24 -2.65
CA LYS A 82 -2.29 1.13 -2.49
C LYS A 82 -0.78 1.14 -2.50
N LYS A 83 -0.20 1.55 -3.63
CA LYS A 83 1.25 1.75 -3.74
C LYS A 83 1.68 2.95 -2.91
N VAL A 84 2.70 2.75 -2.08
CA VAL A 84 3.39 3.78 -1.29
C VAL A 84 4.84 3.93 -1.73
N ASP A 85 5.38 5.15 -1.67
CA ASP A 85 6.80 5.39 -1.90
C ASP A 85 7.68 4.57 -0.95
N PHE A 86 8.74 3.95 -1.47
CA PHE A 86 9.63 3.10 -0.65
C PHE A 86 10.38 3.93 0.40
N ALA A 87 10.52 5.24 0.20
CA ALA A 87 11.16 6.14 1.14
C ALA A 87 10.14 6.85 2.04
N LEU A 88 8.88 6.42 2.01
CA LEU A 88 7.74 6.92 2.78
C LEU A 88 7.37 8.40 2.56
N ARG A 89 7.69 8.96 1.40
CA ARG A 89 7.27 10.31 1.04
C ARG A 89 5.77 10.35 0.70
N GLY A 90 5.20 11.55 0.70
CA GLY A 90 3.78 11.78 0.35
C GLY A 90 2.82 11.64 1.53
N HIS A 91 1.55 11.40 1.23
CA HIS A 91 0.44 11.48 2.21
C HIS A 91 -0.10 10.11 2.63
N ILE A 92 0.78 9.15 2.91
CA ILE A 92 0.48 7.72 3.09
C ILE A 92 -0.78 7.47 3.92
N ALA A 93 -0.83 7.96 5.16
CA ALA A 93 -1.99 7.72 6.03
C ALA A 93 -3.28 8.33 5.49
N ALA A 94 -3.21 9.54 4.90
CA ALA A 94 -4.38 10.20 4.34
C ALA A 94 -4.90 9.48 3.10
N GLU A 95 -4.01 8.99 2.24
CA GLU A 95 -4.41 8.24 1.05
C GLU A 95 -4.98 6.87 1.42
N ILE A 96 -4.30 6.10 2.27
CA ILE A 96 -4.81 4.81 2.76
C ILE A 96 -6.19 4.98 3.38
N TYR A 97 -6.35 5.94 4.30
CA TYR A 97 -7.65 6.25 4.91
C TYR A 97 -8.71 6.61 3.87
N THR A 98 -8.35 7.38 2.85
CA THR A 98 -9.28 7.81 1.79
C THR A 98 -9.71 6.64 0.91
N VAL A 99 -8.80 5.72 0.56
CA VAL A 99 -9.13 4.49 -0.16
C VAL A 99 -10.06 3.63 0.68
N MET A 100 -9.69 3.37 1.94
CA MET A 100 -10.52 2.59 2.87
C MET A 100 -11.92 3.18 3.05
N SER A 101 -12.03 4.51 3.12
CA SER A 101 -13.33 5.18 3.27
C SER A 101 -14.15 5.15 1.98
N SER A 102 -13.52 5.38 0.83
CA SER A 102 -14.20 5.44 -0.47
C SER A 102 -14.68 4.08 -0.96
N LEU A 103 -13.95 3.02 -0.62
CA LEU A 103 -14.24 1.64 -1.01
C LEU A 103 -14.88 0.80 0.11
N ASP A 104 -15.22 1.43 1.24
CA ASP A 104 -15.86 0.81 2.40
C ASP A 104 -15.08 -0.40 2.97
N LEU A 105 -13.76 -0.25 3.08
CA LEU A 105 -12.85 -1.26 3.61
C LEU A 105 -12.56 -0.98 5.09
N GLY A 106 -12.78 -1.99 5.94
CA GLY A 106 -12.49 -1.93 7.37
C GLY A 106 -11.02 -2.21 7.73
N LEU A 107 -10.29 -2.94 6.89
CA LEU A 107 -8.93 -3.38 7.18
C LEU A 107 -7.96 -2.99 6.06
N ALA A 108 -6.77 -2.57 6.46
CA ALA A 108 -5.63 -2.36 5.58
C ALA A 108 -4.36 -2.92 6.22
N ILE A 109 -3.44 -3.41 5.40
CA ILE A 109 -2.10 -3.83 5.84
C ILE A 109 -1.06 -3.01 5.08
N LEU A 110 -0.17 -2.36 5.81
CA LEU A 110 0.98 -1.65 5.27
C LEU A 110 2.26 -2.45 5.51
N ALA A 111 2.86 -2.94 4.42
CA ALA A 111 4.19 -3.54 4.42
C ALA A 111 5.07 -2.84 3.36
N PRO A 112 5.79 -1.76 3.71
CA PRO A 112 6.55 -0.97 2.74
C PRO A 112 7.93 -1.58 2.40
N ALA A 113 8.33 -2.63 3.12
CA ALA A 113 9.63 -3.28 2.94
C ALA A 113 9.85 -3.78 1.50
N PHE A 114 11.12 -3.80 1.10
CA PHE A 114 11.60 -4.46 -0.11
C PHE A 114 13.02 -4.97 0.16
N PRO A 115 13.16 -6.13 0.83
CA PRO A 115 14.42 -6.65 1.35
C PRO A 115 15.49 -6.81 0.26
N ALA A 116 15.13 -7.33 -0.92
CA ALA A 116 16.07 -7.44 -2.05
C ALA A 116 16.69 -6.09 -2.47
N ALA A 117 16.00 -4.99 -2.21
CA ALA A 117 16.48 -3.63 -2.48
C ALA A 117 16.98 -2.90 -1.22
N GLY A 118 17.21 -3.64 -0.13
CA GLY A 118 17.78 -3.16 1.12
C GLY A 118 16.83 -2.34 1.99
N ARG A 119 15.51 -2.45 1.79
CA ARG A 119 14.52 -1.78 2.65
C ARG A 119 13.81 -2.79 3.54
N VAL A 120 13.76 -2.55 4.83
CA VAL A 120 13.13 -3.45 5.81
C VAL A 120 12.31 -2.65 6.82
N THR A 121 11.31 -3.30 7.41
CA THR A 121 10.55 -2.75 8.54
C THR A 121 10.70 -3.72 9.71
N VAL A 122 11.22 -3.24 10.84
CA VAL A 122 11.48 -4.06 12.04
C VAL A 122 11.13 -3.28 13.29
N GLY A 123 10.32 -3.85 14.17
CA GLY A 123 9.80 -3.18 15.36
C GLY A 123 8.97 -1.95 15.02
N GLY A 124 8.33 -1.93 13.85
CA GLY A 124 7.63 -0.77 13.30
C GLY A 124 8.54 0.32 12.74
N TYR A 125 9.86 0.17 12.78
CA TYR A 125 10.80 1.14 12.20
C TYR A 125 11.16 0.76 10.77
N HIS A 126 11.02 1.71 9.83
CA HIS A 126 11.43 1.53 8.45
C HIS A 126 12.88 1.99 8.22
N LEU A 127 13.69 1.09 7.64
CA LEU A 127 15.11 1.28 7.40
C LEU A 127 15.43 1.12 5.91
N VAL A 128 16.30 1.99 5.39
CA VAL A 128 16.88 1.89 4.05
C VAL A 128 18.37 1.69 4.18
N HIS A 129 18.86 0.53 3.72
CA HIS A 129 20.25 0.08 3.88
C HIS A 129 20.75 0.19 5.33
N GLY A 130 19.89 -0.18 6.29
CA GLY A 130 20.18 -0.13 7.73
C GLY A 130 20.10 1.25 8.36
N VAL A 131 19.77 2.30 7.59
CA VAL A 131 19.60 3.67 8.09
C VAL A 131 18.11 3.98 8.26
N PRO A 132 17.67 4.54 9.41
CA PRO A 132 16.30 5.05 9.55
C PRO A 132 15.91 5.98 8.41
N VAL A 133 14.76 5.76 7.79
CA VAL A 133 14.37 6.43 6.54
C VAL A 133 14.41 7.97 6.63
N ASP A 134 14.04 8.54 7.78
CA ASP A 134 14.12 9.99 8.07
C ASP A 134 15.54 10.55 8.13
N ARG A 135 16.54 9.68 8.28
CA ARG A 135 17.98 10.03 8.27
C ARG A 135 18.64 9.80 6.92
N THR A 136 17.87 9.41 5.92
CA THR A 136 18.33 9.26 4.53
C THR A 136 18.10 10.55 3.75
N GLN A 137 18.33 10.52 2.43
CA GLN A 137 17.96 11.64 1.55
C GLN A 137 16.47 11.99 1.61
N ALA A 138 15.59 11.02 1.92
CA ALA A 138 14.15 11.25 2.02
C ALA A 138 13.78 12.21 3.17
N GLY A 139 14.57 12.25 4.24
CA GLY A 139 14.41 13.25 5.31
C GLY A 139 14.75 14.67 4.89
N HIS A 140 15.52 14.84 3.81
CA HIS A 140 15.92 16.13 3.26
C HIS A 140 15.23 16.44 1.92
N ASP A 141 14.21 15.69 1.55
CA ASP A 141 13.43 15.92 0.33
C ASP A 141 12.81 17.33 0.35
N ALA A 142 12.87 18.03 -0.80
CA ALA A 142 12.43 19.41 -0.89
C ALA A 142 10.90 19.56 -0.93
N GLY A 143 10.18 18.54 -1.39
CA GLY A 143 8.72 18.55 -1.53
C GLY A 143 8.02 17.84 -0.39
N ALA A 144 8.37 16.58 -0.14
CA ALA A 144 7.67 15.70 0.78
C ALA A 144 8.64 15.03 1.78
N PRO A 145 9.31 15.81 2.65
CA PRO A 145 10.32 15.26 3.55
C PRO A 145 9.72 14.35 4.62
N VAL A 146 10.41 13.24 4.87
CA VAL A 146 10.02 12.27 5.91
C VAL A 146 10.63 12.66 7.26
N ARG A 147 9.79 12.73 8.31
CA ARG A 147 10.16 13.30 9.63
C ARG A 147 10.26 12.27 10.77
N GLY A 148 10.25 10.99 10.43
CA GLY A 148 10.44 9.89 11.37
C GLY A 148 10.55 8.56 10.64
N SER A 149 10.86 7.51 11.38
CA SER A 149 10.99 6.14 10.84
C SER A 149 10.07 5.14 11.53
N PHE A 150 9.52 5.48 12.70
CA PHE A 150 8.53 4.65 13.38
C PHE A 150 7.16 4.82 12.72
N LEU A 151 6.76 3.84 11.92
CA LEU A 151 5.57 3.87 11.08
C LEU A 151 4.28 4.14 11.87
N PRO A 152 4.01 3.49 13.04
CA PRO A 152 2.77 3.76 13.76
C PRO A 152 2.58 5.25 14.08
N HIS A 153 3.63 5.93 14.53
CA HIS A 153 3.57 7.36 14.83
C HIS A 153 3.45 8.24 13.57
N LEU A 154 4.10 7.87 12.46
CA LEU A 154 3.97 8.61 11.19
C LEU A 154 2.55 8.55 10.62
N LEU A 155 1.81 7.49 10.94
CA LEU A 155 0.49 7.21 10.39
C LEU A 155 -0.65 7.70 11.29
N GLU A 156 -0.33 8.16 12.50
CA GLU A 156 -1.27 8.82 13.40
C GLU A 156 -1.87 10.11 12.77
N GLY A 157 -2.99 10.56 13.33
CA GLY A 157 -3.62 11.83 12.95
C GLY A 157 -4.93 11.73 12.18
N HIS A 158 -5.48 10.51 12.04
CA HIS A 158 -6.87 10.30 11.63
C HIS A 158 -7.66 9.74 12.82
N PRO A 159 -8.71 10.44 13.30
CA PRO A 159 -9.41 10.05 14.52
C PRO A 159 -10.12 8.70 14.40
N ASP A 160 -10.49 8.30 13.18
CA ASP A 160 -11.25 7.08 12.90
C ASP A 160 -10.38 5.95 12.32
N LEU A 161 -9.05 6.06 12.42
CA LEU A 161 -8.11 5.03 11.95
C LEU A 161 -7.27 4.51 13.13
N ASP A 162 -7.51 3.28 13.52
CA ASP A 162 -6.73 2.60 14.55
C ASP A 162 -5.47 1.99 13.94
N ILE A 163 -4.29 2.31 14.49
CA ILE A 163 -3.01 1.84 13.98
C ILE A 163 -2.51 0.70 14.86
N ARG A 164 -2.27 -0.47 14.26
CA ARG A 164 -1.76 -1.67 14.94
C ARG A 164 -0.43 -2.07 14.36
N LEU A 165 0.47 -2.58 15.20
CA LEU A 165 1.73 -3.16 14.76
C LEU A 165 1.58 -4.68 14.73
N LEU A 166 1.96 -5.29 13.61
CA LEU A 166 2.20 -6.72 13.45
C LEU A 166 3.71 -6.94 13.43
N PRO A 167 4.33 -7.31 14.58
CA PRO A 167 5.77 -7.45 14.69
C PRO A 167 6.29 -8.70 13.97
N LEU A 168 7.60 -8.75 13.68
CA LEU A 168 8.24 -9.91 13.04
C LEU A 168 7.98 -11.24 13.77
N GLU A 169 7.86 -11.23 15.09
CA GLU A 169 7.59 -12.45 15.87
C GLU A 169 6.24 -13.09 15.55
N ASP A 170 5.24 -12.29 15.15
CA ASP A 170 3.96 -12.79 14.67
C ASP A 170 4.05 -13.18 13.19
N VAL A 171 4.72 -12.38 12.36
CA VAL A 171 4.91 -12.73 10.93
C VAL A 171 5.64 -14.07 10.77
N ALA A 172 6.67 -14.32 11.57
CA ALA A 172 7.45 -15.56 11.54
C ALA A 172 6.66 -16.81 11.95
N GLN A 173 5.46 -16.68 12.54
CA GLN A 173 4.58 -17.81 12.84
C GLN A 173 3.79 -18.31 11.61
N GLY A 174 3.88 -17.60 10.49
CA GLY A 174 3.34 -18.02 9.21
C GLY A 174 1.93 -17.48 8.90
N PRO A 175 1.42 -17.78 7.69
CA PRO A 175 0.27 -17.08 7.13
C PRO A 175 -1.04 -17.34 7.87
N ASP A 176 -1.20 -18.51 8.49
CA ASP A 176 -2.43 -18.83 9.22
C ASP A 176 -2.53 -18.03 10.53
N HIS A 177 -1.39 -17.80 11.21
CA HIS A 177 -1.33 -16.94 12.40
C HIS A 177 -1.57 -15.47 12.05
N VAL A 178 -0.91 -14.98 11.00
CA VAL A 178 -1.14 -13.61 10.51
C VAL A 178 -2.59 -13.42 10.06
N GLY A 179 -3.18 -14.41 9.38
CA GLY A 179 -4.59 -14.40 9.00
C GLY A 179 -5.52 -14.26 10.21
N ALA A 180 -5.26 -15.02 11.28
CA ALA A 180 -6.04 -14.93 12.52
C ALA A 180 -5.94 -13.54 13.18
N ILE A 181 -4.78 -12.88 13.13
CA ILE A 181 -4.61 -11.51 13.63
C ILE A 181 -5.44 -10.53 12.79
N ILE A 182 -5.35 -10.62 11.45
CA ILE A 182 -6.14 -9.78 10.54
C ILE A 182 -7.63 -9.93 10.85
N ASP A 183 -8.11 -11.17 10.97
CA ASP A 183 -9.51 -11.49 11.25
C ASP A 183 -9.98 -10.96 12.61
N SER A 184 -9.10 -10.93 13.62
CA SER A 184 -9.44 -10.43 14.96
C SER A 184 -9.81 -8.94 15.01
N HIS A 185 -9.47 -8.18 13.96
CA HIS A 185 -9.70 -6.74 13.86
C HIS A 185 -10.94 -6.34 13.05
N ARG A 186 -11.68 -7.29 12.46
CA ARG A 186 -12.80 -6.99 11.55
C ARG A 186 -13.89 -6.11 12.15
N ASP A 187 -14.21 -6.31 13.43
CA ASP A 187 -15.29 -5.61 14.12
C ASP A 187 -14.82 -4.32 14.82
N ALA A 188 -13.55 -3.94 14.67
CA ALA A 188 -12.93 -2.81 15.38
C ALA A 188 -13.07 -1.45 14.66
N GLY A 189 -13.85 -1.39 13.58
CA GLY A 189 -13.92 -0.21 12.69
C GLY A 189 -12.79 -0.23 11.66
N ARG A 190 -12.19 0.93 11.35
CA ARG A 190 -11.07 0.99 10.41
C ARG A 190 -9.74 0.77 11.13
N VAL A 191 -9.04 -0.31 10.76
CA VAL A 191 -7.73 -0.65 11.30
C VAL A 191 -6.69 -0.69 10.18
N LEU A 192 -5.57 -0.01 10.40
CA LEU A 192 -4.37 -0.13 9.58
C LEU A 192 -3.32 -0.90 10.37
N ILE A 193 -3.03 -2.12 9.91
CA ILE A 193 -1.98 -2.97 10.45
C ILE A 193 -0.66 -2.63 9.74
N VAL A 194 0.31 -2.11 10.48
CA VAL A 194 1.69 -1.96 10.01
C VAL A 194 2.38 -3.30 10.23
N ALA A 195 2.77 -3.96 9.14
CA ALA A 195 3.47 -5.23 9.21
C ALA A 195 4.99 -5.03 9.09
N ASP A 196 5.72 -5.62 10.02
CA ASP A 196 7.15 -5.79 9.88
C ASP A 196 7.48 -6.79 8.77
N ALA A 197 8.59 -6.58 8.08
CA ALA A 197 9.15 -7.53 7.12
C ALA A 197 10.64 -7.23 6.93
N ALA A 198 11.48 -8.26 7.07
CA ALA A 198 12.93 -8.18 6.90
C ALA A 198 13.45 -9.09 5.77
N SER A 199 12.60 -9.96 5.23
CA SER A 199 12.91 -10.91 4.17
C SER A 199 11.74 -11.04 3.17
N GLU A 200 12.03 -11.63 2.01
CA GLU A 200 10.99 -11.94 1.01
C GLU A 200 9.98 -12.97 1.55
N GLU A 201 10.41 -13.87 2.45
CA GLU A 201 9.54 -14.84 3.10
C GLU A 201 8.53 -14.17 4.04
N ASP A 202 8.92 -13.09 4.72
CA ASP A 202 8.01 -12.30 5.54
C ASP A 202 6.91 -11.65 4.68
N LEU A 203 7.31 -11.05 3.54
CA LEU A 203 6.38 -10.45 2.58
C LEU A 203 5.43 -11.50 1.99
N ALA A 204 5.96 -12.66 1.59
CA ALA A 204 5.16 -13.78 1.10
C ALA A 204 4.15 -14.27 2.14
N THR A 205 4.55 -14.30 3.42
CA THR A 205 3.67 -14.67 4.53
C THR A 205 2.52 -13.68 4.68
N ILE A 206 2.80 -12.38 4.63
CA ILE A 206 1.79 -11.32 4.71
C ILE A 206 0.82 -11.39 3.52
N ALA A 207 1.34 -11.50 2.28
CA ALA A 207 0.53 -11.59 1.07
C ALA A 207 -0.35 -12.86 1.06
N THR A 208 0.22 -14.00 1.48
CA THR A 208 -0.52 -15.27 1.59
C THR A 208 -1.64 -15.18 2.63
N ALA A 209 -1.38 -14.57 3.80
CA ALA A 209 -2.40 -14.38 4.82
C ALA A 209 -3.55 -13.49 4.32
N ALA A 210 -3.21 -12.38 3.66
CA ALA A 210 -4.20 -11.45 3.11
C ALA A 210 -5.05 -12.07 1.99
N SER A 211 -4.47 -12.89 1.12
CA SER A 211 -5.20 -13.55 0.02
C SER A 211 -6.13 -14.69 0.48
N ARG A 212 -5.84 -15.32 1.62
CA ARG A 212 -6.71 -16.36 2.22
C ARG A 212 -7.89 -15.78 3.00
N SER A 213 -7.87 -14.49 3.26
CA SER A 213 -8.90 -13.75 3.98
C SER A 213 -10.24 -13.77 3.22
N THR A 214 -11.34 -14.03 3.93
CA THR A 214 -12.69 -14.02 3.31
C THR A 214 -13.17 -12.62 2.91
N GLN A 215 -12.66 -11.58 3.59
CA GLN A 215 -12.76 -10.20 3.12
C GLN A 215 -11.33 -9.63 3.14
N PRO A 216 -10.64 -9.65 1.99
CA PRO A 216 -9.24 -9.22 1.89
C PRO A 216 -9.05 -7.79 2.40
N PRO A 217 -8.01 -7.53 3.20
CA PRO A 217 -7.66 -6.15 3.57
C PRO A 217 -7.15 -5.39 2.34
N LEU A 218 -7.21 -4.06 2.39
CA LEU A 218 -6.46 -3.22 1.45
C LEU A 218 -4.96 -3.48 1.63
N LEU A 219 -4.29 -3.99 0.61
CA LEU A 219 -2.84 -4.15 0.62
C LEU A 219 -2.17 -2.82 0.31
N CYS A 220 -1.25 -2.40 1.17
CA CYS A 220 -0.51 -1.16 1.05
C CYS A 220 0.99 -1.47 1.12
N GLY A 221 1.78 -1.00 0.17
CA GLY A 221 3.20 -1.33 0.19
C GLY A 221 3.98 -0.78 -0.99
N SER A 222 5.27 -1.08 -1.03
CA SER A 222 6.15 -0.74 -2.15
C SER A 222 6.07 -1.83 -3.23
N ALA A 223 7.00 -1.87 -4.20
CA ALA A 223 7.09 -2.97 -5.16
C ALA A 223 7.45 -4.31 -4.48
N GLY A 224 8.01 -4.29 -3.27
CA GLY A 224 8.37 -5.51 -2.52
C GLY A 224 7.15 -6.39 -2.25
N LEU A 225 6.15 -5.87 -1.52
CA LEU A 225 4.92 -6.61 -1.23
C LEU A 225 4.14 -6.97 -2.50
N ALA A 226 4.16 -6.12 -3.53
CA ALA A 226 3.48 -6.38 -4.81
C ALA A 226 4.05 -7.57 -5.60
N GLY A 227 5.30 -7.98 -5.31
CA GLY A 227 5.94 -9.12 -5.97
C GLY A 227 5.52 -10.50 -5.42
N HIS A 228 4.63 -10.56 -4.44
CA HIS A 228 4.16 -11.77 -3.76
C HIS A 228 2.64 -11.91 -3.84
#